data_AF-A0A1M6QVA9-F1
#
_entry.id   AF-A0A1M6QVA9-F1
#
_cell.length_a   1.000
_cell.length_b   1.000
_cell.length_c   1.000
_cell.angle_alpha   90.00
_cell.angle_beta   90.00
_cell.angle_gamma   90.00
#
_symmetry.space_group_name_H-M   'P 1'
#
loop_
_entity.id
_entity.type
_entity.pdbx_description
1 polymer ?
#
loop_
_entity_poly.entity_id
_entity_poly.type
_entity_poly.pdbx_seq_one_letter_code
_entity_poly.pdbx_strand_id
1 'polypeptide(L)' 'MTLDKCTRGQKLKITSIPDDVVRAQAIRFGIAEGTIITCEEVVPAGPVVLGMFKQQIAIGRQLAKSIAVQPINL' A
#
# COMPACT_ATOMS: atom_id res chain seq x y z
N MET A 1 -0.01 5.34 -10.12
CA MET A 1 -1.09 4.33 -10.22
C MET A 1 -1.77 4.18 -8.87
N THR A 2 -2.81 3.38 -8.74
CA THR A 2 -3.43 3.05 -7.45
C THR A 2 -2.85 1.75 -6.91
N LEU A 3 -2.86 1.55 -5.59
CA LEU A 3 -2.23 0.40 -4.95
C LEU A 3 -2.84 -0.93 -5.42
N ASP A 4 -4.13 -0.98 -5.75
CA ASP A 4 -4.78 -2.19 -6.27
C ASP A 4 -4.26 -2.69 -7.62
N LYS A 5 -3.48 -1.86 -8.33
CA LYS A 5 -2.90 -2.17 -9.65
C LYS A 5 -1.46 -2.67 -9.58
N CYS A 6 -0.89 -2.81 -8.38
CA CYS A 6 0.45 -3.34 -8.23
C CYS A 6 0.52 -4.84 -8.54
N THR A 7 1.74 -5.32 -8.74
CA THR A 7 2.04 -6.75 -8.88
C THR A 7 2.92 -7.24 -7.75
N ARG A 8 2.82 -8.54 -7.45
CA ARG A 8 3.67 -9.18 -6.43
C ARG A 8 5.16 -8.96 -6.73
N GLY A 9 5.92 -8.64 -5.69
CA GLY A 9 7.35 -8.32 -5.74
C GLY A 9 7.65 -6.86 -6.07
N GLN A 10 6.66 -6.06 -6.48
CA GLN A 10 6.88 -4.67 -6.85
C GLN A 10 7.18 -3.80 -5.63
N LYS A 11 8.24 -3.00 -5.69
CA LYS A 11 8.51 -1.93 -4.72
C LYS A 11 7.83 -0.63 -5.15
N LEU A 12 7.18 0.02 -4.19
CA LEU A 12 6.34 1.19 -4.41
C LEU A 12 6.61 2.24 -3.35
N LYS A 13 6.47 3.50 -3.73
CA LYS A 13 6.37 4.63 -2.80
C LYS A 13 4.90 5.08 -2.73
N ILE A 14 4.36 5.21 -1.51
CA ILE A 14 3.05 5.81 -1.29
C ILE A 14 3.15 7.31 -1.63
N THR A 15 2.29 7.79 -2.52
CA THR A 15 2.26 9.20 -2.93
C THR A 15 1.06 9.96 -2.41
N SER A 16 -0.06 9.28 -2.10
CA SER A 16 -1.21 9.91 -1.45
C SER A 16 -2.13 8.92 -0.74
N ILE A 17 -2.67 9.34 0.42
CA ILE A 17 -3.76 8.67 1.15
C ILE A 17 -4.90 9.69 1.37
N PRO A 18 -5.99 9.63 0.58
CA PRO A 18 -6.92 10.76 0.45
C PRO A 18 -7.88 10.98 1.62
N ASP A 19 -8.22 9.95 2.40
CA ASP A 19 -9.17 10.05 3.51
C ASP A 19 -8.43 10.29 4.83
N ASP A 20 -8.82 11.32 5.59
CA ASP A 20 -8.15 11.75 6.81
C ASP A 20 -8.21 10.70 7.94
N VAL A 21 -9.34 10.00 8.06
CA VAL A 21 -9.53 8.95 9.08
C VAL A 21 -8.68 7.74 8.73
N VAL A 22 -8.71 7.32 7.46
CA VAL A 22 -7.87 6.25 6.92
C VAL A 22 -6.39 6.59 7.07
N ARG A 23 -5.98 7.82 6.76
CA ARG A 23 -4.60 8.28 6.89
C ARG A 23 -4.15 8.23 8.36
N ALA A 24 -4.98 8.69 9.29
CA ALA A 24 -4.70 8.60 10.72
C ALA A 24 -4.55 7.14 11.19
N GLN A 25 -5.35 6.21 10.68
CA GLN A 25 -5.23 4.78 10.97
C GLN A 25 -3.96 4.17 10.36
N ALA A 26 -3.65 4.48 9.10
CA ALA A 26 -2.50 3.97 8.36
C ALA A 26 -1.17 4.36 9.03
N ILE A 27 -1.06 5.58 9.55
CA ILE A 27 0.13 6.09 10.25
C ILE A 27 0.49 5.21 11.46
N ARG A 28 -0.51 4.68 12.18
CA ARG A 28 -0.29 3.79 13.34
C ARG A 28 0.41 2.48 12.96
N PHE A 29 0.34 2.10 11.69
CA PHE A 29 1.02 0.93 11.13
C PHE A 29 2.28 1.32 10.32
N GLY A 30 2.74 2.57 10.45
CA GLY A 30 3.93 3.08 9.75
C GLY A 30 3.70 3.40 8.27
N ILE A 31 2.45 3.39 7.79
CA ILE A 31 2.09 3.71 6.41
C ILE A 31 1.74 5.19 6.32
N ALA A 32 2.54 5.95 5.58
CA ALA A 32 2.31 7.36 5.31
C ALA A 32 2.74 7.70 3.87
N GLU A 33 2.40 8.92 3.42
CA GLU A 33 2.98 9.45 2.19
C GLU A 33 4.51 9.48 2.31
N GLY A 34 5.18 8.99 1.27
CA GLY A 34 6.62 8.83 1.25
C GLY A 34 7.12 7.44 1.68
N THR A 35 6.31 6.64 2.38
CA THR A 35 6.70 5.28 2.80
C THR A 35 6.99 4.40 1.59
N ILE A 36 8.09 3.64 1.66
CA ILE A 36 8.44 2.61 0.69
C ILE A 36 7.91 1.27 1.19
N ILE A 37 7.16 0.57 0.34
CA ILE A 37 6.58 -0.74 0.62
C ILE A 37 6.91 -1.73 -0.50
N THR A 38 6.86 -3.01 -0.19
CA THR A 38 6.87 -4.10 -1.17
C THR A 38 5.47 -4.69 -1.27
N CYS A 39 4.97 -4.95 -2.47
CA CYS A 39 3.76 -5.75 -2.64
C CYS A 39 4.11 -7.24 -2.45
N GLU A 40 3.80 -7.81 -1.30
CA GLU A 40 4.10 -9.22 -0.97
C GLU A 40 3.14 -10.17 -1.69
N GLU A 41 1.86 -9.80 -1.83
CA GLU A 41 0.83 -10.61 -2.47
C GLU A 41 -0.36 -9.75 -2.94
N VAL A 42 -1.03 -10.18 -4.02
CA VAL A 42 -2.30 -9.59 -4.47
C VAL A 42 -3.34 -10.69 -4.49
N VAL A 43 -4.11 -10.81 -3.41
CA VAL A 43 -5.11 -11.88 -3.26
C VAL A 43 -6.25 -11.65 -4.28
N PRO A 44 -6.59 -12.61 -5.15
CA PRO A 44 -7.68 -12.48 -6.12
C PRO A 44 -9.00 -12.11 -5.44
N ALA A 45 -9.66 -11.04 -5.91
CA ALA A 45 -10.83 -10.41 -5.27
C ALA A 45 -10.65 -9.99 -3.80
N GLY A 46 -9.47 -10.19 -3.21
CA GLY A 46 -9.12 -9.92 -1.82
C GLY A 46 -8.19 -8.72 -1.67
N PRO A 47 -7.54 -8.60 -0.50
CA PRO A 47 -6.66 -7.48 -0.19
C PRO A 47 -5.35 -7.50 -0.97
N VAL A 48 -4.65 -6.36 -0.94
CA VAL A 48 -3.23 -6.26 -1.30
C VAL A 48 -2.42 -6.40 -0.02
N VAL A 49 -1.45 -7.30 0.01
CA VAL A 49 -0.57 -7.51 1.17
C VAL A 49 0.72 -6.72 0.96
N LEU A 50 1.01 -5.80 1.88
CA LEU A 50 2.20 -4.95 1.87
C LEU A 50 3.24 -5.46 2.85
N GLY A 51 4.51 -5.45 2.47
CA GLY A 51 5.66 -5.77 3.30
C GLY A 51 6.49 -4.53 3.60
N MET A 52 6.77 -4.30 4.88
CA MET A 52 7.59 -3.19 5.39
C MET A 52 8.02 -3.49 6.83
N PHE A 53 9.21 -3.05 7.25
CA PHE A 53 9.70 -3.19 8.63
C PHE A 53 9.61 -4.60 9.23
N LYS A 54 9.84 -5.66 8.42
CA LYS A 54 9.67 -7.08 8.81
C LYS A 54 8.24 -7.47 9.21
N GLN A 55 7.26 -6.67 8.85
CA GLN A 55 5.83 -6.91 9.08
C GLN A 55 5.07 -6.93 7.76
N GLN A 56 3.88 -7.54 7.79
CA GLN A 56 2.95 -7.55 6.68
C GLN A 56 1.61 -6.94 7.10
N ILE A 57 0.99 -6.19 6.19
CA ILE A 57 -0.31 -5.55 6.38
C ILE A 57 -1.19 -5.84 5.17
N ALA A 58 -2.39 -6.35 5.42
CA ALA A 58 -3.40 -6.55 4.38
C ALA A 58 -4.27 -5.29 4.25
N ILE A 59 -4.27 -4.69 3.06
CA ILE A 59 -5.11 -3.54 2.72
C ILE A 59 -6.29 -4.03 1.87
N GLY A 60 -7.50 -3.84 2.38
CA GLY A 60 -8.73 -4.20 1.67
C GLY A 60 -8.79 -3.59 0.27
N ARG A 61 -9.36 -4.33 -0.70
CA ARG A 61 -9.35 -3.96 -2.13
C ARG A 61 -9.88 -2.55 -2.40
N GLN A 62 -10.96 -2.16 -1.71
CA GLN A 62 -11.58 -0.84 -1.92
C GLN A 62 -10.68 0.29 -1.44
N LEU A 63 -9.98 0.09 -0.32
CA LEU A 63 -8.99 1.05 0.18
C LEU A 63 -7.75 1.10 -0.74
N ALA A 64 -7.29 -0.05 -1.25
CA ALA A 64 -6.18 -0.08 -2.20
C ALA A 64 -6.48 0.72 -3.49
N LYS A 65 -7.74 0.81 -3.92
CA LYS A 65 -8.15 1.64 -5.07
C LYS A 65 -8.04 3.14 -4.84
N SER A 66 -8.05 3.61 -3.59
CA SER A 66 -7.96 5.05 -3.28
C SER A 66 -6.54 5.51 -2.94
N ILE A 67 -5.63 4.59 -2.61
CA ILE A 67 -4.24 4.92 -2.26
C ILE A 67 -3.42 5.08 -3.54
N ALA A 68 -2.81 6.25 -3.73
CA ALA A 68 -1.93 6.53 -4.85
C ALA A 68 -0.50 6.07 -4.55
N VAL A 69 0.12 5.43 -5.54
CA VAL A 69 1.49 4.90 -5.46
C VAL A 69 2.25 5.11 -6.76
N GLN A 70 3.58 5.10 -6.65
CA GLN A 70 4.47 5.04 -7.80
C GLN A 70 5.48 3.89 -7.66
N PRO A 71 5.78 3.16 -8.74
CA PRO A 71 6.94 2.27 -8.78
C PRO A 71 8.22 3.03 -8.47
N ILE A 72 9.13 2.37 -7.76
CA ILE A 72 10.49 2.86 -7.60
C ILE A 72 11.47 1.81 -8.12
N ASN A 73 12.47 2.25 -8.87
CA ASN A 73 13.61 1.42 -9.23
C ASN A 73 14.64 1.61 -8.12
N LEU A 74 14.79 0.60 -7.28
CA LEU A 74 15.89 0.49 -6.30
C LEU A 74 16.84 -0.59 -6.77
#